data_AF-A0A4Y9S3L8-F1
#
_entry.id   AF-A0A4Y9S3L8-F1
#
_cell.length_a   1.000
_cell.length_b   1.000
_cell.length_c   1.000
_cell.angle_alpha   90.00
_cell.angle_beta   90.00
_cell.angle_gamma   90.00
#
_symmetry.space_group_name_H-M   'P 1'
#
loop_
_entity.id
_entity.type
_entity.pdbx_description
1 polymer ?
#
loop_
_entity_poly.entity_id
_entity_poly.type
_entity_poly.pdbx_seq_one_letter_code
_entity_poly.pdbx_strand_id
1 'polypeptide(L)'
;MEYVLIIVGVLALGFAYSILVAAAKPVVGSDYYKVSKDGRVLLSAGPKVQALKPTLYPEGLKVKLRGGSRTGEFYVHDLVAEAFLPNPNRLPAVRHLDGNVRNNKVENLQWAHLTDIEHPEPVVFPQP
;
A
#
# COMPACT_ATOMS: atom_id res chain seq x y z
N MET A 1 21.75 22.00 -29.67
CA MET A 1 20.62 21.28 -30.28
C MET A 1 20.56 19.84 -29.78
N GLU A 2 21.65 19.10 -29.81
CA GLU A 2 21.70 17.67 -29.41
C GLU A 2 21.39 17.41 -27.92
N TYR A 3 21.97 18.21 -27.00
CA TYR A 3 21.68 18.09 -25.57
C TYR A 3 20.21 18.36 -25.19
N VAL A 4 19.52 19.24 -25.93
CA VAL A 4 18.09 19.53 -25.69
C VAL A 4 17.23 18.33 -26.06
N LEU A 5 17.54 17.64 -27.15
CA LEU A 5 16.84 16.41 -27.55
C LEU A 5 17.05 15.28 -26.54
N ILE A 6 18.27 15.14 -26.00
CA ILE A 6 18.56 14.17 -24.93
C ILE A 6 17.77 14.49 -23.67
N ILE A 7 17.74 15.75 -23.22
CA ILE A 7 16.99 16.15 -22.02
C ILE A 7 15.49 15.90 -22.20
N VAL A 8 14.91 16.28 -23.35
CA VAL A 8 13.50 16.04 -23.65
C VAL A 8 13.20 14.54 -23.70
N GLY A 9 14.09 13.73 -24.27
CA GLY A 9 13.96 12.27 -24.30
C GLY A 9 13.97 11.64 -22.91
N VAL A 10 14.89 12.06 -22.03
CA VAL A 10 14.97 11.58 -20.65
C VAL A 10 13.74 12.01 -19.84
N LEU A 11 13.26 13.24 -20.01
CA LEU A 11 12.03 13.72 -19.37
C LEU A 11 10.79 12.95 -19.86
N ALA A 12 10.68 12.68 -21.16
CA ALA A 12 9.59 11.91 -21.74
C ALA A 12 9.59 10.45 -21.24
N LEU A 13 10.77 9.82 -21.15
CA LEU A 13 10.92 8.49 -20.58
C LEU A 13 10.56 8.45 -19.09
N GLY A 14 11.00 9.44 -18.31
CA GLY A 14 10.63 9.57 -16.89
C GLY A 14 9.12 9.78 -16.69
N PHE A 15 8.50 10.57 -17.56
CA PHE A 15 7.05 10.80 -17.54
C PHE A 15 6.26 9.54 -17.93
N ALA A 16 6.68 8.84 -18.99
CA ALA A 16 6.07 7.58 -19.42
C ALA A 16 6.20 6.48 -18.35
N TYR A 17 7.38 6.37 -17.72
CA TYR A 17 7.60 5.45 -16.60
C TYR A 17 6.70 5.80 -15.40
N SER A 18 6.53 7.09 -15.09
CA SER A 18 5.62 7.56 -14.04
C SER A 18 4.17 7.14 -14.31
N ILE A 19 3.69 7.29 -15.55
CA ILE A 19 2.32 6.87 -15.94
C ILE A 19 2.17 5.35 -15.82
N LEU A 20 3.16 4.56 -16.26
CA LEU A 20 3.11 3.10 -16.22
C LEU A 20 3.15 2.54 -14.78
N VAL A 21 3.90 3.19 -13.88
CA VAL A 21 4.02 2.75 -12.48
C VAL A 21 2.84 3.23 -11.62
N ALA A 22 2.19 4.34 -11.96
CA ALA A 22 1.11 4.96 -11.17
C ALA A 22 -0.28 4.30 -11.31
N ALA A 23 -0.37 3.08 -11.83
CA ALA A 23 -1.64 2.36 -11.92
C ALA A 23 -2.13 1.90 -10.54
N ALA A 24 -3.00 2.69 -9.91
CA ALA A 24 -3.72 2.30 -8.71
C ALA A 24 -4.87 1.34 -9.05
N LYS A 25 -5.00 0.25 -8.29
CA LYS A 25 -6.07 -0.75 -8.43
C LYS A 25 -7.20 -0.46 -7.43
N PRO A 26 -8.45 -0.83 -7.73
CA PRO A 26 -9.55 -0.69 -6.77
C PRO A 26 -9.30 -1.55 -5.54
N VAL A 27 -9.68 -1.03 -4.37
CA VAL A 27 -9.69 -1.80 -3.12
C VAL A 27 -10.85 -2.77 -3.17
N VAL A 28 -10.58 -4.06 -2.93
CA VAL A 28 -11.62 -5.10 -2.96
C VAL A 28 -12.70 -4.79 -1.92
N GLY A 29 -13.96 -4.73 -2.35
CA GLY A 29 -15.10 -4.41 -1.48
C GLY A 29 -15.38 -2.91 -1.29
N SER A 30 -14.71 -2.03 -2.02
CA SER A 30 -15.05 -0.62 -2.05
C SER A 30 -14.99 -0.01 -3.45
N ASP A 31 -16.04 0.70 -3.84
CA ASP A 31 -16.10 1.44 -5.10
C ASP A 31 -15.39 2.81 -5.02
N TYR A 32 -15.06 3.23 -3.80
CA TYR A 32 -14.59 4.58 -3.51
C TYR A 32 -13.08 4.68 -3.39
N TYR A 33 -12.38 3.57 -3.13
CA TYR A 33 -10.96 3.58 -2.81
C TYR A 33 -10.12 2.80 -3.81
N LYS A 34 -8.91 3.29 -4.04
CA LYS A 34 -7.87 2.65 -4.84
C LYS A 34 -6.58 2.57 -4.04
N VAL A 35 -5.74 1.61 -4.35
CA VAL A 35 -4.43 1.41 -3.74
C VAL A 35 -3.37 1.33 -4.82
N SER A 36 -2.25 2.00 -4.60
CA SER A 36 -1.11 2.02 -5.53
C SER A 36 -0.03 1.02 -5.12
N LYS A 37 0.87 0.70 -6.06
CA LYS A 37 1.98 -0.25 -5.82
C LYS A 37 2.97 0.19 -4.76
N ASP A 38 3.06 1.50 -4.50
CA ASP A 38 3.92 2.11 -3.49
C ASP A 38 3.26 2.25 -2.12
N GLY A 39 2.02 1.76 -1.95
CA GLY A 39 1.33 1.76 -0.67
C GLY A 39 0.55 3.04 -0.35
N ARG A 40 0.16 3.82 -1.36
CA ARG A 40 -0.76 4.95 -1.16
C ARG A 40 -2.19 4.46 -1.33
N VAL A 41 -3.05 4.78 -0.36
CA VAL A 41 -4.49 4.55 -0.45
C VAL A 41 -5.17 5.85 -0.83
N LEU A 42 -5.94 5.81 -1.91
CA LEU A 42 -6.53 6.97 -2.57
C LEU A 42 -8.05 6.87 -2.52
N LEU A 43 -8.72 7.92 -2.05
CA LEU A 43 -10.14 8.14 -2.27
C LEU A 43 -10.33 8.64 -3.70
N SER A 44 -11.11 7.91 -4.51
CA SER A 44 -11.43 8.17 -5.91
C SER A 44 -12.95 8.29 -6.17
N ALA A 45 -13.75 8.51 -5.11
CA ALA A 45 -15.21 8.61 -5.16
C ALA A 45 -15.76 9.84 -5.88
N GLY A 46 -14.95 10.89 -6.04
CA GLY A 46 -15.39 12.20 -6.52
C GLY A 46 -14.47 12.77 -7.60
N PRO A 47 -14.68 14.04 -8.00
CA PRO A 47 -13.91 14.69 -9.06
C PRO A 47 -12.43 14.90 -8.71
N LYS A 48 -12.05 14.74 -7.44
CA LYS A 48 -10.67 14.84 -6.96
C LYS A 48 -10.25 13.53 -6.34
N VAL A 49 -9.06 13.06 -6.72
CA VAL A 49 -8.40 11.93 -6.06
C VAL A 49 -7.63 12.47 -4.85
N GLN A 50 -7.87 11.89 -3.67
CA GLN A 50 -7.21 12.31 -2.43
C GLN A 50 -6.48 11.13 -1.80
N ALA A 51 -5.19 11.30 -1.47
CA ALA A 51 -4.47 10.34 -0.67
C ALA A 51 -4.91 10.42 0.80
N LEU A 52 -5.29 9.26 1.36
CA LEU A 52 -5.59 9.11 2.79
C LEU A 52 -4.30 9.26 3.59
N LYS A 53 -4.41 9.85 4.78
CA LYS A 53 -3.32 9.89 5.75
C LYS A 53 -3.41 8.64 6.64
N PRO A 54 -2.44 7.71 6.56
CA PRO A 54 -2.43 6.56 7.44
C PRO A 54 -1.98 6.93 8.85
N THR A 55 -2.50 6.20 9.82
CA THR A 55 -2.04 6.23 11.21
C THR A 55 -1.03 5.11 11.42
N LEU A 56 0.08 5.41 12.10
CA LEU A 56 1.10 4.42 12.42
C LEU A 56 0.75 3.65 13.68
N TYR A 57 0.81 2.33 13.60
CA TYR A 57 0.75 1.39 14.72
C TYR A 57 2.04 0.56 14.76
N PRO A 58 2.37 -0.08 15.90
CA PRO A 58 3.51 -0.99 16.02
C PRO A 58 3.56 -2.05 14.92
N GLU A 59 2.40 -2.59 14.56
CA GLU A 59 2.23 -3.63 13.57
C GLU A 59 2.03 -3.10 12.13
N GLY A 60 1.86 -1.78 11.96
CA GLY A 60 1.93 -1.13 10.64
C GLY A 60 1.01 0.06 10.42
N LEU A 61 0.98 0.53 9.17
CA LEU A 61 0.15 1.67 8.78
C LEU A 61 -1.30 1.24 8.59
N LYS A 62 -2.24 1.92 9.25
CA LYS A 62 -3.69 1.73 9.08
C LYS A 62 -4.35 2.93 8.41
N VAL A 63 -5.37 2.67 7.61
CA VAL A 63 -6.25 3.68 7.04
C VAL A 63 -7.71 3.35 7.37
N LYS A 64 -8.52 4.40 7.49
CA LYS A 64 -9.96 4.26 7.68
C LYS A 64 -10.68 4.37 6.35
N LEU A 65 -11.33 3.29 5.93
CA LEU A 65 -12.20 3.26 4.76
C LEU A 65 -13.64 3.52 5.19
N ARG A 66 -14.37 4.32 4.41
CA ARG A 66 -15.78 4.66 4.65
C ARG A 66 -16.60 4.45 3.38
N GLY A 67 -17.71 3.74 3.50
CA GLY A 67 -18.68 3.54 2.43
C GLY A 67 -18.43 2.29 1.58
N GLY A 68 -19.50 1.78 0.98
CA GLY A 68 -19.52 0.48 0.30
C GLY A 68 -19.69 -0.68 1.29
N SER A 69 -19.38 -1.91 0.86
CA SER A 69 -19.45 -3.11 1.71
C SER A 69 -18.24 -3.26 2.64
N ARG A 70 -17.12 -2.57 2.36
CA ARG A 70 -15.91 -2.57 3.19
C ARG A 70 -15.69 -1.23 3.89
N THR A 71 -16.03 -1.19 5.18
CA THR A 71 -15.88 -0.01 6.06
C THR A 71 -15.18 -0.43 7.35
N GLY A 72 -14.27 0.41 7.87
CA GLY A 72 -13.48 0.09 9.05
C GLY A 72 -12.03 0.58 8.95
N GLU A 73 -11.19 0.10 9.84
CA GLU A 73 -9.74 0.32 9.81
C GLU A 73 -9.04 -0.89 9.21
N PHE A 74 -8.14 -0.65 8.27
CA PHE A 74 -7.45 -1.69 7.52
C PHE A 74 -5.97 -1.37 7.40
N TYR A 75 -5.12 -2.39 7.41
CA TYR A 75 -3.70 -2.21 7.15
C TYR A 75 -3.44 -1.87 5.70
N VAL A 76 -2.52 -0.94 5.48
CA VAL A 76 -2.08 -0.55 4.14
C VAL A 76 -1.41 -1.73 3.43
N HIS A 77 -0.56 -2.50 4.13
CA HIS A 77 0.10 -3.66 3.52
C HIS A 77 -0.89 -4.73 3.04
N ASP A 78 -1.97 -5.01 3.80
CA ASP A 78 -3.00 -5.96 3.39
C ASP A 78 -3.72 -5.49 2.13
N LEU A 79 -4.14 -4.22 2.10
CA LEU A 79 -4.82 -3.63 0.94
C LEU A 79 -3.93 -3.70 -0.31
N VAL A 80 -2.63 -3.45 -0.17
CA VAL A 80 -1.66 -3.54 -1.26
C VAL A 80 -1.49 -4.99 -1.72
N ALA A 81 -1.30 -5.93 -0.79
CA ALA A 81 -1.11 -7.34 -1.12
C ALA A 81 -2.34 -7.93 -1.79
N GLU A 82 -3.55 -7.69 -1.28
CA GLU A 82 -4.81 -8.12 -1.89
C GLU A 82 -4.97 -7.63 -3.33
N ALA A 83 -4.52 -6.41 -3.63
CA ALA A 83 -4.67 -5.81 -4.95
C ALA A 83 -3.62 -6.28 -5.96
N PHE A 84 -2.38 -6.53 -5.51
CA PHE A 84 -1.24 -6.71 -6.42
C PHE A 84 -0.54 -8.07 -6.33
N LEU A 85 -0.68 -8.81 -5.23
CA LEU A 85 -0.02 -10.09 -5.02
C LEU A 85 -1.03 -11.25 -5.10
N PRO A 86 -0.86 -12.20 -6.03
CA PRO A 86 -1.70 -13.39 -6.06
C PRO A 86 -1.51 -14.21 -4.77
N ASN A 87 -2.61 -14.71 -4.21
CA ASN A 87 -2.59 -15.56 -3.01
C ASN A 87 -3.14 -16.97 -3.32
N PRO A 88 -2.44 -17.79 -4.14
CA PRO A 88 -2.93 -19.11 -4.53
C PRO A 88 -3.08 -20.05 -3.33
N ASN A 89 -2.24 -19.89 -2.32
CA ASN A 89 -2.21 -20.71 -1.11
C ASN A 89 -3.18 -20.22 -0.02
N ARG A 90 -3.93 -19.13 -0.28
CA ARG A 90 -4.87 -18.51 0.68
C ARG A 90 -4.26 -18.28 2.06
N LEU A 91 -3.02 -17.81 2.08
CA LEU A 91 -2.30 -17.48 3.30
C LEU A 91 -3.01 -16.32 4.01
N PRO A 92 -3.11 -16.36 5.34
CA PRO A 92 -3.98 -15.45 6.09
C PRO A 92 -3.38 -14.06 6.31
N ALA A 93 -2.06 -13.90 6.14
CA ALA A 93 -1.38 -12.69 6.58
C ALA A 93 -0.24 -12.27 5.64
N VAL A 94 0.18 -11.02 5.77
CA VAL A 94 1.21 -10.38 4.95
C VAL A 94 2.35 -9.92 5.85
N ARG A 95 3.59 -10.08 5.41
CA ARG A 95 4.78 -9.57 6.11
C ARG A 95 5.62 -8.66 5.23
N HIS A 96 6.36 -7.76 5.86
CA HIS A 96 7.38 -6.91 5.23
C HIS A 96 8.72 -7.65 5.17
N LEU A 97 9.34 -7.71 3.99
CA LEU A 97 10.63 -8.37 3.78
C LEU A 97 11.79 -7.68 4.51
N ASP A 98 11.74 -6.36 4.61
CA ASP A 98 12.74 -5.53 5.27
C ASP A 98 12.47 -5.28 6.77
N GLY A 99 11.38 -5.84 7.31
CA GLY A 99 10.93 -5.59 8.69
C GLY A 99 10.41 -4.17 8.97
N ASN A 100 10.38 -3.28 7.96
CA ASN A 100 9.93 -1.91 8.11
C ASN A 100 8.44 -1.79 7.77
N VAL A 101 7.61 -1.68 8.80
CA VAL A 101 6.14 -1.60 8.69
C VAL A 101 5.64 -0.34 7.94
N ARG A 102 6.51 0.63 7.66
CA ARG A 102 6.19 1.82 6.84
C ARG A 102 6.40 1.58 5.34
N ASN A 103 7.25 0.61 4.97
CA ASN A 103 7.58 0.33 3.58
C ASN A 103 6.54 -0.60 2.93
N ASN A 104 5.37 -0.05 2.61
CA ASN A 104 4.24 -0.80 2.07
C ASN A 104 4.28 -0.95 0.54
N LYS A 105 5.47 -0.97 -0.06
CA LYS A 105 5.62 -1.21 -1.49
C LYS A 105 5.36 -2.69 -1.78
N VAL A 106 4.69 -2.99 -2.90
CA VAL A 106 4.39 -4.37 -3.34
C VAL A 106 5.64 -5.27 -3.34
N GLU A 107 6.78 -4.74 -3.80
CA GLU A 107 8.07 -5.47 -3.85
C GLU A 107 8.63 -5.84 -2.47
N ASN A 108 8.17 -5.16 -1.41
CA ASN A 108 8.58 -5.40 -0.03
C ASN A 108 7.57 -6.26 0.75
N LEU A 109 6.49 -6.71 0.12
CA LEU A 109 5.43 -7.46 0.78
C LEU A 109 5.37 -8.89 0.25
N GLN A 110 5.09 -9.83 1.14
CA GLN A 110 4.76 -11.20 0.76
C GLN A 110 3.69 -11.79 1.68
N TRP A 111 2.94 -12.75 1.15
CA TRP A 111 2.07 -13.59 1.95
C TRP A 111 2.88 -14.50 2.88
N ALA A 112 2.37 -14.76 4.08
CA ALA A 112 3.04 -15.52 5.13
C ALA A 112 2.03 -16.32 5.98
N HIS A 113 2.51 -17.38 6.64
CA HIS A 113 1.73 -18.05 7.67
C HIS A 113 1.71 -17.20 8.95
N LEU A 114 0.68 -17.40 9.78
CA LEU A 114 0.56 -16.67 11.04
C LEU A 114 1.76 -16.91 11.98
N THR A 115 2.37 -18.10 11.90
CA THR A 115 3.59 -18.46 12.64
C THR A 115 4.81 -17.66 12.25
N ASP A 116 4.83 -17.10 11.03
CA ASP A 116 5.99 -16.41 10.48
C ASP A 116 5.94 -14.91 10.74
N ILE A 117 4.89 -14.43 11.42
CA ILE A 117 4.71 -13.01 11.74
C ILE A 117 5.22 -12.75 13.14
N GLU A 118 6.40 -12.12 13.19
CA GLU A 118 6.95 -11.55 14.41
C GLU A 118 6.01 -10.46 14.92
N HIS A 119 5.41 -10.70 16.08
CA HIS A 119 4.64 -9.68 16.78
C HIS A 119 5.63 -8.83 17.59
N PRO A 120 5.58 -7.50 17.49
CA PRO A 120 6.33 -6.66 18.42
C PRO A 120 5.91 -7.03 19.85
N GLU A 121 6.89 -7.19 20.73
CA GLU A 121 6.60 -7.50 22.14
C GLU A 121 5.63 -6.44 22.69
N PRO A 122 4.61 -6.86 23.48
CA PRO A 122 3.69 -5.92 24.08
C PRO A 122 4.48 -4.91 24.91
N VAL A 123 4.22 -3.62 24.70
CA VAL A 123 4.84 -2.56 25.49
C VAL A 123 4.41 -2.75 26.94
N VAL A 124 5.33 -3.24 27.77
CA VAL A 124 5.11 -3.41 29.21
C VAL A 124 5.13 -2.01 29.83
N PHE A 125 3.95 -1.48 30.13
CA PHE A 125 3.86 -0.26 30.93
C PHE A 125 4.29 -0.59 32.36
N PRO A 126 5.15 0.23 33.00
CA PRO A 126 5.46 0.06 34.41
C PRO A 126 4.15 0.11 35.21
N GLN A 127 3.94 -0.90 36.06
CA GLN A 127 2.78 -0.92 36.96
C GLN A 127 3.00 0.12 38.07
N PRO A 128 1.92 0.81 38.52
CA PRO A 128 2.01 1.86 39.54
C PRO A 128 2.52 1.35 40.89
#